data_AF-E9QA48-F1
#
_entry.id   AF-E9QA48-F1
#
_cell.length_a   1.000
_cell.length_b   1.000
_cell.length_c   1.000
_cell.angle_alpha   90.00
_cell.angle_beta   90.00
_cell.angle_gamma   90.00
#
_symmetry.space_group_name_H-M   'P 1'
#
loop_
_entity.id
_entity.type
_entity.pdbx_description
1 polymer ?
#
loop_
_entity_poly.entity_id
_entity_poly.type
_entity_poly.pdbx_seq_one_letter_code
_entity_poly.pdbx_strand_id
1 'polypeptide(L)'
;MEEEVPGFYGESGKSVQATLSSLKMLDVGKWPIFSLCSEEELQLIRQACVFGSAGNEVLYTTVNDEIFVLGTNCSGCLGVGDIQSTIEPRRLDSLTGKKIASLSYGSGPHIVLATTDGEVFTWGHNAYSQLGNGTTNHGLVPCHISTNL
;
A
#
# COMPACT_ATOMS: atom_id res chain seq x y z
N MET A 1 61.81 10.91 -11.45
CA MET A 1 60.99 11.49 -10.37
C MET A 1 59.55 11.21 -10.75
N GLU A 2 59.05 10.11 -10.22
CA GLU A 2 57.66 9.69 -10.29
C GLU A 2 56.93 10.47 -9.18
N GLU A 3 55.85 11.17 -9.51
CA GLU A 3 54.88 11.61 -8.51
C GLU A 3 53.62 10.76 -8.69
N GLU A 4 53.36 9.90 -7.70
CA GLU A 4 52.11 9.18 -7.55
C GLU A 4 51.00 10.13 -7.08
N VAL A 5 49.83 10.04 -7.71
CA VAL A 5 48.63 10.76 -7.29
C VAL A 5 47.77 9.82 -6.42
N PRO A 6 47.35 10.19 -5.19
CA PRO A 6 46.60 9.29 -4.32
C PRO A 6 45.17 9.06 -4.81
N GLY A 7 44.76 7.80 -4.85
CA GLY A 7 43.40 7.38 -5.18
C GLY A 7 42.37 7.85 -4.14
N PHE A 8 41.33 8.53 -4.59
CA PHE A 8 40.12 8.77 -3.81
C PHE A 8 39.22 7.52 -3.90
N TYR A 9 39.26 6.69 -2.86
CA TYR A 9 38.22 5.69 -2.60
C TYR A 9 36.98 6.42 -2.07
N GLY A 10 35.97 6.59 -2.92
CA GLY A 10 34.62 6.96 -2.50
C GLY A 10 33.86 5.71 -2.05
N GLU A 11 33.77 5.49 -0.74
CA GLU A 11 32.75 4.63 -0.14
C GLU A 11 31.38 5.32 -0.24
N SER A 12 30.52 4.94 -1.18
CA SER A 12 29.09 5.28 -1.08
C SER A 12 28.18 4.32 -1.84
N GLY A 13 28.52 3.03 -1.82
CA GLY A 13 27.74 1.97 -2.43
C GLY A 13 27.40 0.86 -1.45
N LYS A 14 26.88 1.18 -0.25
CA LYS A 14 26.20 0.15 0.53
C LYS A 14 25.02 -0.31 -0.30
N SER A 15 25.06 -1.56 -0.79
CA SER A 15 23.97 -2.08 -1.61
C SER A 15 22.68 -1.99 -0.80
N VAL A 16 21.59 -1.61 -1.46
CA VAL A 16 20.24 -1.59 -0.86
C VAL A 16 19.95 -2.93 -0.17
N GLN A 17 20.48 -4.02 -0.71
CA GLN A 17 20.46 -5.38 -0.19
C GLN A 17 21.09 -5.52 1.21
N ALA A 18 22.21 -4.84 1.49
CA ALA A 18 22.86 -4.86 2.79
C ALA A 18 22.14 -3.99 3.84
N THR A 19 21.27 -3.06 3.41
CA THR A 19 20.46 -2.23 4.31
C THR A 19 19.15 -2.94 4.66
N LEU A 20 18.56 -3.67 3.71
CA LEU A 20 17.38 -4.52 3.92
C LEU A 20 17.65 -5.70 4.86
N SER A 21 18.86 -6.29 4.82
CA SER A 21 19.23 -7.42 5.68
C SER A 21 19.29 -7.11 7.19
N SER A 22 19.38 -5.82 7.56
CA SER A 22 19.39 -5.37 8.97
C SER A 22 18.01 -4.97 9.49
N LEU A 23 17.01 -4.82 8.62
CA LEU A 23 15.64 -4.51 9.03
C LEU A 23 14.90 -5.80 9.34
N LYS A 24 14.24 -5.85 10.49
CA LYS A 24 13.35 -6.97 10.81
C LYS A 24 12.11 -6.86 9.92
N MET A 25 12.19 -7.52 8.78
CA MET A 25 11.12 -7.66 7.80
C MET A 25 9.88 -8.31 8.41
N LEU A 26 8.69 -7.90 7.95
CA LEU A 26 7.44 -8.48 8.38
C LEU A 26 7.30 -9.88 7.76
N ASP A 27 7.10 -10.90 8.59
CA ASP A 27 6.97 -12.30 8.15
C ASP A 27 5.55 -12.61 7.64
N VAL A 28 5.16 -11.88 6.60
CA VAL A 28 3.83 -11.98 5.96
C VAL A 28 3.66 -13.27 5.14
N GLY A 29 4.74 -13.94 4.77
CA GLY A 29 4.69 -15.21 4.03
C GLY A 29 3.98 -16.34 4.78
N LYS A 30 3.78 -16.20 6.10
CA LYS A 30 2.96 -17.10 6.91
C LYS A 30 1.46 -16.97 6.67
N TRP A 31 1.00 -15.90 6.02
CA TRP A 31 -0.41 -15.71 5.72
C TRP A 31 -0.73 -16.28 4.33
N PRO A 32 -1.70 -17.20 4.19
CA PRO A 32 -2.02 -17.83 2.91
C PRO A 32 -2.39 -16.86 1.78
N ILE A 33 -2.84 -15.65 2.13
CA ILE A 33 -3.21 -14.63 1.17
C ILE A 33 -2.03 -14.11 0.34
N PHE A 34 -0.79 -14.27 0.81
CA PHE A 34 0.42 -13.92 0.08
C PHE A 34 1.09 -15.12 -0.61
N SER A 35 0.41 -16.27 -0.70
CA SER A 35 1.00 -17.51 -1.25
C SER A 35 1.42 -17.43 -2.72
N LEU A 36 0.94 -16.44 -3.45
CA LEU A 36 1.29 -16.21 -4.86
C LEU A 36 2.36 -15.12 -5.03
N CYS A 37 2.77 -14.44 -3.95
CA CYS A 37 3.84 -13.45 -4.02
C CYS A 37 5.20 -14.13 -4.00
N SER A 38 6.14 -13.59 -4.77
CA SER A 38 7.53 -14.06 -4.76
C SER A 38 8.24 -13.68 -3.45
N GLU A 39 9.30 -14.39 -3.09
CA GLU A 39 10.07 -14.06 -1.88
C GLU A 39 10.60 -12.62 -1.93
N GLU A 40 11.01 -12.15 -3.11
CA GLU A 40 11.47 -10.77 -3.31
C GLU A 40 10.36 -9.75 -3.02
N GLU A 41 9.11 -10.03 -3.43
CA GLU A 41 7.96 -9.16 -3.15
C GLU A 41 7.65 -9.14 -1.65
N LEU A 42 7.65 -10.31 -0.99
CA LEU A 42 7.43 -10.42 0.46
C LEU A 42 8.49 -9.62 1.24
N GLN A 43 9.74 -9.66 0.79
CA GLN A 43 10.87 -8.92 1.37
C GLN A 43 10.79 -7.39 1.16
N LEU A 44 9.81 -6.90 0.40
CA LEU A 44 9.55 -5.46 0.28
C LEU A 44 8.40 -4.98 1.17
N ILE A 45 7.58 -5.89 1.71
CA ILE A 45 6.37 -5.53 2.47
C ILE A 45 6.78 -4.94 3.83
N ARG A 46 6.50 -3.65 4.01
CA ARG A 46 6.72 -2.90 5.25
C ARG A 46 5.53 -3.02 6.21
N GLN A 47 4.32 -2.95 5.67
CA GLN A 47 3.09 -3.01 6.44
C GLN A 47 2.00 -3.65 5.59
N ALA A 48 1.21 -4.54 6.18
CA ALA A 48 0.03 -5.12 5.55
C ALA A 48 -1.18 -4.94 6.46
N CYS A 49 -2.33 -4.68 5.86
CA CYS A 49 -3.63 -4.66 6.50
C CYS A 49 -4.54 -5.64 5.77
N VAL A 50 -5.01 -6.66 6.51
CA VAL A 50 -6.09 -7.54 6.08
C VAL A 50 -7.39 -6.96 6.60
N PHE A 51 -8.37 -6.82 5.73
CA PHE A 51 -9.67 -6.24 6.04
C PHE A 51 -10.81 -7.02 5.38
N GLY A 52 -12.03 -6.49 5.49
CA GLY A 52 -13.25 -7.13 5.01
C GLY A 52 -13.80 -8.16 6.00
N SER A 53 -15.09 -8.49 5.86
CA SER A 53 -15.79 -9.38 6.80
C SER A 53 -15.27 -10.82 6.79
N ALA A 54 -14.66 -11.23 5.68
CA ALA A 54 -14.05 -12.55 5.53
C ALA A 54 -12.52 -12.53 5.71
N GLY A 55 -11.90 -11.35 5.89
CA GLY A 55 -10.44 -11.23 5.95
C GLY A 55 -9.75 -11.59 4.64
N ASN A 56 -10.39 -11.35 3.49
CA ASN A 56 -9.92 -11.79 2.18
C ASN A 56 -9.46 -10.61 1.31
N GLU A 57 -9.34 -9.43 1.88
CA GLU A 57 -8.89 -8.22 1.23
C GLU A 57 -7.63 -7.72 1.92
N VAL A 58 -6.63 -7.34 1.14
CA VAL A 58 -5.36 -6.85 1.65
C VAL A 58 -5.04 -5.53 0.98
N LEU A 59 -4.57 -4.59 1.79
CA LEU A 59 -3.79 -3.46 1.34
C LEU A 59 -2.45 -3.51 2.06
N TYR A 60 -1.36 -3.50 1.31
CA TYR A 60 -0.03 -3.48 1.87
C TYR A 60 0.83 -2.40 1.23
N THR A 61 1.85 -1.97 1.98
CA THR A 61 2.81 -0.94 1.59
C THR A 61 4.19 -1.53 1.55
N THR A 62 4.97 -1.12 0.55
CA THR A 62 6.37 -1.53 0.45
C THR A 62 7.30 -0.55 1.16
N VAL A 63 8.56 -0.96 1.34
CA VAL A 63 9.65 -0.08 1.78
C VAL A 63 9.91 1.10 0.82
N ASN A 64 9.42 1.02 -0.42
CA ASN A 64 9.51 2.07 -1.43
C ASN A 64 8.28 3.00 -1.43
N ASP A 65 7.41 2.90 -0.41
CA ASP A 65 6.14 3.63 -0.32
C ASP A 65 5.17 3.32 -1.48
N GLU A 66 5.31 2.15 -2.12
CA GLU A 66 4.34 1.66 -3.11
C GLU A 66 3.18 0.95 -2.40
N ILE A 67 1.99 1.04 -2.97
CA ILE A 67 0.77 0.52 -2.37
C ILE A 67 0.20 -0.55 -3.30
N PHE A 68 -0.06 -1.71 -2.72
CA PHE A 68 -0.61 -2.85 -3.44
C PHE A 68 -1.84 -3.35 -2.73
N VAL A 69 -2.74 -3.92 -3.54
CA VAL A 69 -4.01 -4.46 -3.10
C VAL A 69 -4.24 -5.82 -3.74
N LEU A 70 -4.87 -6.71 -3.00
CA LEU A 70 -5.40 -7.96 -3.53
C LEU A 70 -6.62 -8.40 -2.73
N GLY A 71 -7.36 -9.35 -3.27
CA GLY A 71 -8.50 -9.97 -2.61
C GLY A 71 -9.83 -9.73 -3.30
N THR A 72 -10.89 -9.75 -2.50
CA THR A 72 -12.26 -9.48 -2.95
C THR A 72 -12.44 -8.00 -3.30
N ASN A 73 -13.09 -7.69 -4.43
CA ASN A 73 -13.30 -6.30 -4.88
C ASN A 73 -14.75 -5.97 -5.26
N CYS A 74 -15.74 -6.73 -4.79
CA CYS A 74 -17.14 -6.57 -5.22
C CYS A 74 -17.75 -5.19 -4.90
N SER A 75 -17.13 -4.40 -4.02
CA SER A 75 -17.54 -3.04 -3.67
C SER A 75 -16.55 -1.95 -4.12
N GLY A 76 -15.54 -2.29 -4.93
CA GLY A 76 -14.48 -1.36 -5.32
C GLY A 76 -13.48 -1.03 -4.21
N CYS A 77 -13.45 -1.83 -3.14
CA CYS A 77 -12.62 -1.59 -1.96
C CYS A 77 -11.11 -1.76 -2.21
N LEU A 78 -10.70 -2.35 -3.34
CA LEU A 78 -9.30 -2.34 -3.76
C LEU A 78 -8.89 -0.99 -4.36
N GLY A 79 -9.82 -0.14 -4.80
CA GLY A 79 -9.52 1.23 -5.24
C GLY A 79 -8.85 1.35 -6.62
N VAL A 80 -8.84 0.27 -7.39
CA VAL A 80 -8.12 0.14 -8.67
C VAL A 80 -8.96 0.50 -9.91
N GLY A 81 -10.11 1.16 -9.71
CA GLY A 81 -10.96 1.65 -10.80
C GLY A 81 -11.97 0.64 -11.34
N ASP A 82 -12.08 -0.54 -10.73
CA ASP A 82 -13.02 -1.59 -11.10
C ASP A 82 -13.54 -2.35 -9.86
N ILE A 83 -14.35 -3.37 -10.11
CA ILE A 83 -14.90 -4.29 -9.09
C ILE A 83 -14.39 -5.73 -9.24
N GLN A 84 -13.27 -5.91 -9.95
CA GLN A 84 -12.72 -7.24 -10.23
C GLN A 84 -11.80 -7.69 -9.09
N SER A 85 -12.18 -8.80 -8.45
CA SER A 85 -11.35 -9.46 -7.45
C SER A 85 -10.06 -10.01 -8.07
N THR A 86 -8.99 -10.05 -7.29
CA THR A 86 -7.69 -10.57 -7.72
C THR A 86 -7.02 -11.33 -6.59
N ILE A 87 -6.22 -12.33 -6.93
CA ILE A 87 -5.30 -13.00 -5.99
C ILE A 87 -3.85 -12.60 -6.23
N GLU A 88 -3.57 -11.97 -7.37
CA GLU A 88 -2.29 -11.35 -7.68
C GLU A 88 -2.30 -9.89 -7.20
N PRO A 89 -1.21 -9.40 -6.59
CA PRO A 89 -1.10 -8.02 -6.19
C PRO A 89 -1.29 -7.05 -7.36
N ARG A 90 -2.18 -6.07 -7.18
CA ARG A 90 -2.35 -4.95 -8.09
C ARG A 90 -1.84 -3.68 -7.43
N ARG A 91 -1.05 -2.91 -8.18
CA ARG A 91 -0.57 -1.61 -7.71
C ARG A 91 -1.71 -0.60 -7.71
N LEU A 92 -1.80 0.20 -6.64
CA LEU A 92 -2.78 1.27 -6.50
C LEU A 92 -2.17 2.59 -7.00
N ASP A 93 -2.13 2.76 -8.32
CA ASP A 93 -1.38 3.84 -8.98
C ASP A 93 -1.87 5.25 -8.60
N SER A 94 -3.15 5.39 -8.27
CA SER A 94 -3.79 6.65 -7.85
C SER A 94 -3.17 7.27 -6.58
N LEU A 95 -2.43 6.50 -5.80
CA LEU A 95 -1.73 6.96 -4.59
C LEU A 95 -0.20 6.94 -4.74
N THR A 96 0.31 6.85 -5.97
CA THR A 96 1.77 6.89 -6.22
C THR A 96 2.40 8.15 -5.62
N GLY A 97 3.48 7.99 -4.87
CA GLY A 97 4.20 9.08 -4.22
C GLY A 97 3.60 9.52 -2.87
N LYS A 98 2.48 8.93 -2.44
CA LYS A 98 1.90 9.18 -1.11
C LYS A 98 2.48 8.22 -0.09
N LYS A 99 2.97 8.75 1.03
CA LYS A 99 3.41 7.94 2.17
C LYS A 99 2.26 7.75 3.14
N ILE A 100 1.90 6.51 3.42
CA ILE A 100 0.82 6.18 4.35
C ILE A 100 1.29 6.40 5.78
N ALA A 101 0.54 7.20 6.54
CA ALA A 101 0.70 7.37 7.97
C ALA A 101 -0.20 6.39 8.75
N SER A 102 -1.44 6.22 8.30
CA SER A 102 -2.39 5.30 8.92
C SER A 102 -3.47 4.85 7.94
N LEU A 103 -4.09 3.72 8.28
CA LEU A 103 -5.18 3.13 7.52
C LEU A 103 -6.24 2.59 8.48
N SER A 104 -7.50 2.78 8.12
CA SER A 104 -8.68 2.26 8.80
C SER A 104 -9.65 1.67 7.77
N TYR A 105 -10.47 0.72 8.20
CA TYR A 105 -11.46 0.06 7.37
C TYR A 105 -12.74 -0.19 8.15
N GLY A 106 -13.85 -0.47 7.46
CA GLY A 106 -15.12 -0.81 8.11
C GLY A 106 -16.00 -1.78 7.32
N SER A 107 -17.18 -2.07 7.90
CA SER A 107 -18.16 -2.98 7.31
C SER A 107 -18.86 -2.38 6.09
N GLY A 108 -19.18 -3.24 5.11
CA GLY A 108 -19.26 -2.83 3.71
C GLY A 108 -17.87 -2.30 3.34
N PRO A 109 -16.99 -3.14 2.78
CA PRO A 109 -15.56 -2.88 2.80
C PRO A 109 -15.26 -1.52 2.17
N HIS A 110 -14.72 -0.62 2.99
CA HIS A 110 -14.29 0.72 2.62
C HIS A 110 -13.03 1.03 3.40
N ILE A 111 -12.22 1.92 2.84
CA ILE A 111 -10.94 2.32 3.41
C ILE A 111 -10.95 3.82 3.69
N VAL A 112 -10.32 4.19 4.80
CA VAL A 112 -9.87 5.55 5.09
C VAL A 112 -8.36 5.49 5.25
N LEU A 113 -7.64 6.29 4.48
CA LEU A 113 -6.19 6.33 4.45
C LEU A 113 -5.73 7.76 4.73
N ALA A 114 -4.82 7.92 5.68
CA ALA A 114 -4.16 9.19 5.94
C ALA A 114 -2.71 9.14 5.48
N THR A 115 -2.26 10.21 4.80
CA THR A 115 -0.86 10.36 4.39
C THR A 115 -0.04 11.07 5.48
N THR A 116 1.28 10.96 5.41
CA THR A 116 2.19 11.73 6.30
C THR A 116 2.09 13.23 6.12
N ASP A 117 1.58 13.68 4.96
CA ASP A 117 1.37 15.09 4.63
C ASP A 117 0.03 15.61 5.16
N GLY A 118 -0.77 14.75 5.83
CA GLY A 118 -2.05 15.09 6.43
C GLY A 118 -3.24 15.03 5.47
N GLU A 119 -3.07 14.51 4.26
CA GLU A 119 -4.16 14.28 3.32
C GLU A 119 -4.95 13.03 3.74
N VAL A 120 -6.27 13.05 3.52
CA VAL A 120 -7.15 11.90 3.80
C VAL A 120 -7.83 11.45 2.53
N PHE A 121 -7.79 10.14 2.27
CA PHE A 121 -8.40 9.50 1.13
C PHE A 121 -9.41 8.45 1.56
N THR A 122 -10.53 8.35 0.85
CA THR A 122 -11.55 7.31 1.10
C THR A 122 -11.99 6.65 -0.21
N TRP A 123 -12.30 5.34 -0.15
CA TRP A 123 -12.89 4.59 -1.26
C TRP A 123 -13.55 3.28 -0.78
N GLY A 124 -14.23 2.59 -1.69
CA GLY A 124 -14.96 1.34 -1.46
C GLY A 124 -16.45 1.54 -1.29
N HIS A 125 -17.06 0.74 -0.42
CA HIS A 125 -18.49 0.75 -0.18
C HIS A 125 -18.98 2.09 0.41
N ASN A 126 -20.14 2.60 -0.04
CA ASN A 126 -20.63 3.93 0.35
C ASN A 126 -22.16 4.04 0.51
N ALA A 127 -22.90 2.92 0.59
CA ALA A 127 -24.36 2.99 0.66
C ALA A 127 -24.90 3.72 1.92
N TYR A 128 -24.05 3.92 2.94
CA TYR A 128 -24.35 4.64 4.17
C TYR A 128 -23.54 5.94 4.31
N SER A 129 -23.03 6.49 3.20
CA SER A 129 -22.20 7.72 3.20
C SER A 129 -20.86 7.58 3.94
N GLN A 130 -20.31 6.37 4.02
CA GLN A 130 -19.05 6.10 4.73
C GLN A 130 -17.86 6.90 4.20
N LEU A 131 -17.87 7.25 2.92
CA LEU A 131 -16.74 7.91 2.27
C LEU A 131 -16.63 9.40 2.61
N GLY A 132 -17.67 10.01 3.18
CA GLY A 132 -17.65 11.43 3.55
C GLY A 132 -17.41 12.36 2.37
N ASN A 133 -17.88 11.99 1.16
CA ASN A 133 -17.67 12.75 -0.08
C ASN A 133 -18.96 13.39 -0.64
N GLY A 134 -20.02 13.46 0.18
CA GLY A 134 -21.29 14.08 -0.18
C GLY A 134 -22.18 13.21 -1.06
N THR A 135 -21.82 11.94 -1.25
CA THR A 135 -22.56 10.98 -2.06
C THR A 135 -22.77 9.67 -1.31
N THR A 136 -23.64 8.83 -1.86
CA THR A 136 -23.82 7.41 -1.46
C THR A 136 -23.29 6.44 -2.52
N ASN A 137 -22.61 6.95 -3.55
CA ASN A 137 -22.06 6.14 -4.63
C ASN A 137 -20.76 5.46 -4.18
N HIS A 138 -20.58 4.19 -4.53
CA HIS A 138 -19.34 3.46 -4.28
C HIS A 138 -18.13 4.18 -4.91
N GLY A 139 -17.03 4.27 -4.16
CA GLY A 139 -15.78 4.83 -4.63
C GLY A 139 -14.90 3.74 -5.21
N LEU A 140 -14.74 3.68 -6.54
CA LEU A 140 -13.88 2.69 -7.18
C LEU A 140 -12.40 3.09 -7.17
N VAL A 141 -12.10 4.34 -6.83
CA VAL A 141 -10.75 4.90 -6.71
C VAL A 141 -10.63 5.75 -5.44
N PRO A 142 -9.45 5.81 -4.80
CA PRO A 142 -9.16 6.74 -3.72
C PRO A 142 -9.57 8.17 -4.08
N CYS A 143 -10.45 8.75 -3.25
CA CYS A 143 -10.89 10.13 -3.38
C CYS A 143 -10.33 10.96 -2.22
N HIS A 144 -9.65 12.05 -2.53
CA HIS A 144 -9.18 12.99 -1.51
C HIS A 144 -10.36 13.74 -0.89
N ILE A 145 -10.45 13.75 0.44
CA ILE A 145 -11.48 14.46 1.20
C ILE A 145 -10.95 15.83 1.60
N SER A 146 -11.36 16.87 0.87
CA SER A 146 -10.85 18.23 1.02
C SER A 146 -11.81 19.22 1.70
N THR A 147 -13.04 18.81 2.01
CA THR A 147 -14.09 19.71 2.51
C THR A 147 -14.81 19.17 3.73
N ASN A 148 -15.12 20.06 4.68
CA ASN A 148 -16.24 19.87 5.58
C ASN A 148 -17.51 20.00 4.74
N LEU A 149 -18.21 18.89 4.53
CA LEU A 149 -19.55 18.87 3.92
C LEU A 149 -20.61 19.38 4.90
#